data_AF-D5V7B1-F1
#
_entry.id   AF-D5V7B1-F1
#
_cell.length_a   1.000
_cell.length_b   1.000
_cell.length_c   1.000
_cell.angle_alpha   90.00
_cell.angle_beta   90.00
_cell.angle_gamma   90.00
#
_symmetry.space_group_name_H-M   'P 1'
#
loop_
_entity.id
_entity.type
_entity.pdbx_description
1 polymer ?
#
loop_
_entity_poly.entity_id
_entity_poly.type
_entity_poly.pdbx_seq_one_letter_code
_entity_poly.pdbx_strand_id
1 'polypeptide(L)'
;MSKEITLNSPLDMHLHLRDAEMLKLVGPLTSKTFAGALVMPNLVPPITTKEALLSYKSRILEACKGDTFEPFMTLFFQEYSREFLEEVKDEIIGIKLYPAGITTNSENGVAAIDAQSLRPTLEAMSDLGIPLCVHGETNGFVMDREKEFMPIYEGLAKSFPKLKIIMEHITTKDAVDLLDKYDNLYATITLHHLIITLDDVAGGMLQPHLFCKPIAKRYEDRDSLLNAAITGNPKVMFGSDSAPHPKHKKESCGCAAGVFTSPIALQVLAELFEKHDSLDNLNAFLSLNAQKIYDFKALKKDITLVKEEFTVPNIYEDFGENVVPMYNNQKLAWSIK
;
A
#
# COMPACT_ATOMS: atom_id res chain seq x y z
N MET A 1 12.06 -1.04 33.47
CA MET A 1 10.93 -1.45 32.61
C MET A 1 11.35 -1.18 31.18
N SER A 2 11.12 -2.11 30.24
CA SER A 2 11.36 -1.86 28.81
C SER A 2 10.45 -0.73 28.33
N LYS A 3 10.92 0.03 27.32
CA LYS A 3 10.10 1.08 26.69
C LYS A 3 8.93 0.41 25.95
N GLU A 4 7.72 0.94 26.09
CA GLU A 4 6.52 0.43 25.41
C GLU A 4 5.86 1.55 24.60
N ILE A 5 5.19 1.20 23.51
CA ILE A 5 4.30 2.09 22.75
C ILE A 5 3.03 1.32 22.36
N THR A 6 1.88 1.96 22.49
CA THR A 6 0.59 1.39 22.06
C THR A 6 0.08 2.14 20.83
N LEU A 7 -0.16 1.39 19.77
CA LEU A 7 -0.74 1.87 18.52
C LEU A 7 -2.25 1.56 18.54
N ASN A 8 -3.05 2.56 18.24
CA ASN A 8 -4.50 2.48 18.29
C ASN A 8 -5.03 2.19 16.88
N SER A 9 -5.58 1.00 16.69
CA SER A 9 -6.21 0.56 15.45
C SER A 9 -5.34 0.80 14.21
N PRO A 10 -4.11 0.25 14.15
CA PRO A 10 -3.22 0.44 13.00
C PRO A 10 -3.87 -0.07 11.72
N LEU A 11 -3.72 0.67 10.63
CA LEU A 11 -4.30 0.41 9.32
C LEU A 11 -3.21 0.28 8.27
N ASP A 12 -3.43 -0.59 7.30
CA ASP A 12 -2.59 -0.71 6.11
C ASP A 12 -3.38 -0.30 4.87
N MET A 13 -3.14 0.92 4.36
CA MET A 13 -3.93 1.46 3.26
C MET A 13 -3.44 1.02 1.87
N HIS A 14 -2.56 0.02 1.79
CA HIS A 14 -2.17 -0.59 0.51
C HIS A 14 -1.66 -2.02 0.71
N LEU A 15 -2.49 -3.04 0.48
CA LEU A 15 -2.14 -4.42 0.77
C LEU A 15 -2.49 -5.40 -0.37
N HIS A 16 -1.58 -6.33 -0.65
CA HIS A 16 -1.81 -7.46 -1.55
C HIS A 16 -1.90 -8.78 -0.79
N LEU A 17 -3.12 -9.28 -0.59
CA LEU A 17 -3.34 -10.58 0.08
C LEU A 17 -3.28 -11.79 -0.84
N ARG A 18 -3.24 -11.57 -2.17
CA ARG A 18 -3.35 -12.62 -3.20
C ARG A 18 -4.64 -13.44 -2.99
N ASP A 19 -4.65 -14.73 -3.33
CA ASP A 19 -5.83 -15.58 -3.15
C ASP A 19 -5.40 -17.02 -2.81
N ALA A 20 -6.37 -17.89 -2.55
CA ALA A 20 -6.19 -19.32 -2.31
C ALA A 20 -5.16 -19.62 -1.21
N GLU A 21 -4.21 -20.52 -1.44
CA GLU A 21 -3.23 -20.95 -0.44
C GLU A 21 -2.30 -19.80 0.01
N MET A 22 -1.95 -18.88 -0.90
CA MET A 22 -1.17 -17.70 -0.54
C MET A 22 -1.94 -16.80 0.42
N LEU A 23 -3.24 -16.59 0.19
CA LEU A 23 -4.10 -15.83 1.12
C LEU A 23 -4.16 -16.48 2.50
N LYS A 24 -4.27 -17.81 2.58
CA LYS A 24 -4.26 -18.52 3.86
C LYS A 24 -2.95 -18.35 4.62
N LEU A 25 -1.82 -18.26 3.91
CA LEU A 25 -0.51 -17.99 4.51
C LEU A 25 -0.37 -16.54 5.00
N VAL A 26 -0.69 -15.55 4.14
CA VAL A 26 -0.34 -14.14 4.40
C VAL A 26 -1.43 -13.33 5.09
N GLY A 27 -2.69 -13.76 4.99
CA GLY A 27 -3.83 -13.14 5.66
C GLY A 27 -3.62 -13.03 7.17
N PRO A 28 -3.42 -14.15 7.89
CA PRO A 28 -3.14 -14.16 9.34
C PRO A 28 -1.91 -13.34 9.75
N LEU A 29 -0.90 -13.22 8.88
CA LEU A 29 0.31 -12.44 9.16
C LEU A 29 0.03 -10.92 9.14
N THR A 30 -1.02 -10.49 8.43
CA THR A 30 -1.49 -9.11 8.43
C THR A 30 -2.57 -8.90 9.50
N SER A 31 -3.57 -9.77 9.54
CA SER A 31 -4.74 -9.62 10.42
C SER A 31 -4.40 -9.75 11.89
N LYS A 32 -3.25 -10.31 12.29
CA LYS A 32 -2.79 -10.26 13.68
C LYS A 32 -2.41 -8.86 14.14
N THR A 33 -1.82 -8.05 13.25
CA THR A 33 -1.20 -6.77 13.62
C THR A 33 -2.02 -5.56 13.20
N PHE A 34 -2.75 -5.62 12.08
CA PHE A 34 -3.57 -4.50 11.61
C PHE A 34 -5.05 -4.68 11.99
N ALA A 35 -5.75 -3.57 12.24
CA ALA A 35 -7.19 -3.53 12.50
C ALA A 35 -8.01 -3.57 11.21
N GLY A 36 -7.42 -3.13 10.11
CA GLY A 36 -8.01 -3.20 8.78
C GLY A 36 -6.98 -2.86 7.72
N ALA A 37 -7.27 -3.22 6.47
CA ALA A 37 -6.40 -2.91 5.35
C ALA A 37 -7.18 -2.68 4.05
N LEU A 38 -6.69 -1.76 3.23
CA LEU A 38 -7.18 -1.57 1.86
C LEU A 38 -6.61 -2.67 0.97
N VAL A 39 -7.48 -3.54 0.49
CA VAL A 39 -7.11 -4.74 -0.27
C VAL A 39 -7.11 -4.43 -1.76
N MET A 40 -5.96 -4.58 -2.40
CA MET A 40 -5.78 -4.30 -3.82
C MET A 40 -6.45 -5.36 -4.72
N PRO A 41 -6.98 -4.98 -5.91
CA PRO A 41 -7.90 -5.82 -6.69
C PRO A 41 -7.23 -6.55 -7.87
N ASN A 42 -5.90 -6.51 -8.00
CA ASN A 42 -5.12 -7.07 -9.11
C ASN A 42 -4.90 -8.60 -8.99
N LEU A 43 -5.97 -9.33 -8.68
CA LEU A 43 -5.99 -10.80 -8.80
C LEU A 43 -5.97 -11.21 -10.28
N VAL A 44 -5.93 -12.52 -10.54
CA VAL A 44 -6.04 -13.09 -11.89
C VAL A 44 -7.27 -13.98 -11.93
N PRO A 45 -8.37 -13.56 -12.58
CA PRO A 45 -8.60 -12.24 -13.19
C PRO A 45 -8.74 -11.11 -12.15
N PRO A 46 -8.59 -9.83 -12.56
CA PRO A 46 -8.77 -8.69 -11.67
C PRO A 46 -10.22 -8.59 -11.17
N ILE A 47 -10.39 -8.02 -9.98
CA ILE A 47 -11.71 -7.86 -9.36
C ILE A 47 -12.42 -6.65 -9.94
N THR A 48 -13.31 -6.90 -10.90
CA THR A 48 -14.04 -5.86 -11.64
C THR A 48 -15.55 -5.87 -11.45
N THR A 49 -16.12 -6.90 -10.79
CA THR A 49 -17.56 -7.03 -10.54
C THR A 49 -17.88 -7.13 -9.05
N LYS A 50 -19.12 -6.82 -8.68
CA LYS A 50 -19.61 -6.90 -7.30
C LYS A 50 -19.54 -8.32 -6.74
N GLU A 51 -19.90 -9.32 -7.55
CA GLU A 51 -19.90 -10.73 -7.13
C GLU A 51 -18.48 -11.20 -6.81
N ALA A 52 -17.52 -10.86 -7.67
CA ALA A 52 -16.11 -11.19 -7.46
C ALA A 52 -15.57 -10.51 -6.19
N LEU A 53 -15.95 -9.25 -5.96
CA LEU A 53 -15.57 -8.49 -4.78
C LEU A 53 -16.11 -9.10 -3.49
N LEU A 54 -17.41 -9.40 -3.43
CA LEU A 54 -18.04 -10.00 -2.25
C LEU A 54 -17.51 -11.41 -1.98
N SER A 55 -17.28 -12.19 -3.05
CA SER A 55 -16.69 -13.52 -2.95
C SER A 55 -15.27 -13.46 -2.38
N TYR A 56 -14.45 -12.52 -2.84
CA TYR A 56 -13.08 -12.34 -2.34
C TYR A 56 -13.06 -11.84 -0.90
N LYS A 57 -13.90 -10.86 -0.55
CA LYS A 57 -14.09 -10.39 0.84
C LYS A 57 -14.39 -11.55 1.78
N SER A 58 -15.29 -12.45 1.39
CA SER A 58 -15.64 -13.65 2.18
C SER A 58 -14.44 -14.59 2.39
N ARG A 59 -13.63 -14.84 1.34
CA ARG A 59 -12.41 -15.65 1.47
C ARG A 59 -11.38 -15.03 2.41
N ILE A 60 -11.20 -13.70 2.36
CA ILE A 60 -10.29 -12.97 3.26
C ILE A 60 -10.76 -13.09 4.71
N LEU A 61 -12.06 -12.87 4.96
CA LEU A 61 -12.63 -12.98 6.30
C LEU A 61 -12.48 -14.40 6.88
N GLU A 62 -12.66 -15.44 6.07
CA GLU A 62 -12.42 -16.82 6.53
C GLU A 62 -10.93 -17.10 6.78
N ALA A 63 -10.02 -16.60 5.94
CA ALA A 63 -8.58 -16.75 6.14
C ALA A 63 -8.07 -16.02 7.40
N CYS A 64 -8.69 -14.88 7.75
CA CYS A 64 -8.32 -14.04 8.90
C CYS A 64 -9.18 -14.33 10.15
N LYS A 65 -9.91 -15.45 10.15
CA LYS A 65 -10.88 -15.78 11.19
C LYS A 65 -10.19 -15.92 12.55
N GLY A 66 -10.79 -15.27 13.55
CA GLY A 66 -10.26 -15.20 14.92
C GLY A 66 -9.57 -13.88 15.24
N ASP A 67 -9.16 -13.12 14.23
CA ASP A 67 -8.62 -11.77 14.40
C ASP A 67 -9.71 -10.69 14.26
N THR A 68 -9.53 -9.58 14.96
CA THR A 68 -10.28 -8.34 14.65
C THR A 68 -9.60 -7.67 13.46
N PHE A 69 -10.20 -7.82 12.28
CA PHE A 69 -9.66 -7.31 11.02
C PHE A 69 -10.78 -6.98 10.02
N GLU A 70 -10.70 -5.79 9.42
CA GLU A 70 -11.61 -5.35 8.37
C GLU A 70 -10.91 -5.22 7.01
N PRO A 71 -11.25 -6.04 6.00
CA PRO A 71 -10.75 -5.86 4.65
C PRO A 71 -11.56 -4.78 3.92
N PHE A 72 -10.95 -3.62 3.69
CA PHE A 72 -11.52 -2.54 2.90
C PHE A 72 -11.33 -2.84 1.41
N MET A 73 -12.40 -3.30 0.77
CA MET A 73 -12.31 -3.81 -0.60
C MET A 73 -12.18 -2.68 -1.63
N THR A 74 -11.53 -2.97 -2.74
CA THR A 74 -11.45 -2.08 -3.90
C THR A 74 -11.84 -2.80 -5.18
N LEU A 75 -12.18 -2.03 -6.21
CA LEU A 75 -12.34 -2.54 -7.58
C LEU A 75 -11.15 -2.13 -8.44
N PHE A 76 -10.77 -2.99 -9.36
CA PHE A 76 -9.84 -2.66 -10.42
C PHE A 76 -10.52 -1.70 -11.38
N PHE A 77 -9.90 -0.55 -11.66
CA PHE A 77 -10.52 0.50 -12.47
C PHE A 77 -10.95 0.00 -13.85
N GLN A 78 -12.19 0.33 -14.23
CA GLN A 78 -12.78 0.18 -15.55
C GLN A 78 -13.64 1.42 -15.81
N GLU A 79 -14.12 1.60 -17.04
CA GLU A 79 -15.09 2.65 -17.40
C GLU A 79 -16.49 2.29 -16.87
N TYR A 80 -16.65 2.32 -15.54
CA TYR A 80 -17.90 1.99 -14.87
C TYR A 80 -18.98 3.05 -15.12
N SER A 81 -20.23 2.61 -15.25
CA SER A 81 -21.39 3.50 -15.27
C SER A 81 -21.71 4.03 -13.87
N ARG A 82 -22.43 5.14 -13.79
CA ARG A 82 -22.87 5.72 -12.52
C ARG A 82 -23.77 4.74 -11.74
N GLU A 83 -24.66 4.06 -12.43
CA GLU A 83 -25.60 3.09 -11.82
C GLU A 83 -24.83 1.95 -11.13
N PHE A 84 -23.79 1.44 -11.78
CA PHE A 84 -22.93 0.42 -11.16
C PHE A 84 -22.20 0.97 -9.93
N LEU A 85 -21.63 2.18 -10.01
CA LEU A 85 -20.95 2.81 -8.88
C LEU A 85 -21.89 3.05 -7.70
N GLU A 86 -23.14 3.46 -7.94
CA GLU A 86 -24.17 3.58 -6.91
C GLU A 86 -24.50 2.23 -6.26
N GLU A 87 -24.42 1.13 -7.02
CA GLU A 87 -24.71 -0.22 -6.54
C GLU A 87 -23.61 -0.82 -5.64
N VAL A 88 -22.37 -0.37 -5.81
CA VAL A 88 -21.19 -0.94 -5.13
C VAL A 88 -20.55 0.00 -4.10
N LYS A 89 -20.94 1.29 -4.05
CA LYS A 89 -20.28 2.31 -3.22
C LYS A 89 -20.15 1.94 -1.73
N ASP A 90 -21.10 1.17 -1.19
CA ASP A 90 -21.12 0.78 0.23
C ASP A 90 -20.30 -0.51 0.47
N GLU A 91 -19.86 -1.19 -0.59
CA GLU A 91 -19.03 -2.40 -0.53
C GLU A 91 -17.54 -2.13 -0.78
N ILE A 92 -17.19 -0.91 -1.21
CA ILE A 92 -15.82 -0.51 -1.58
C ILE A 92 -15.36 0.71 -0.78
N ILE A 93 -14.05 0.80 -0.56
CA ILE A 93 -13.41 2.01 0.00
C ILE A 93 -12.80 2.91 -1.09
N GLY A 94 -12.68 2.40 -2.31
CA GLY A 94 -12.10 3.11 -3.45
C GLY A 94 -11.94 2.24 -4.69
N ILE A 95 -11.49 2.84 -5.77
CA ILE A 95 -11.19 2.15 -7.04
C ILE A 95 -9.73 2.36 -7.39
N LYS A 96 -9.03 1.27 -7.71
CA LYS A 96 -7.59 1.26 -8.00
C LYS A 96 -7.33 1.29 -9.50
N LEU A 97 -6.72 2.37 -9.97
CA LEU A 97 -6.22 2.53 -11.33
C LEU A 97 -4.78 2.02 -11.43
N TYR A 98 -4.58 1.12 -12.39
CA TYR A 98 -3.27 0.65 -12.85
C TYR A 98 -3.06 1.09 -14.30
N PRO A 99 -2.00 1.84 -14.61
CA PRO A 99 -1.58 2.07 -16.00
C PRO A 99 -1.19 0.73 -16.63
N ALA A 100 -1.53 0.53 -17.91
CA ALA A 100 -1.35 -0.75 -18.58
C ALA A 100 0.12 -1.20 -18.62
N GLY A 101 0.37 -2.43 -18.14
CA GLY A 101 1.65 -3.14 -18.28
C GLY A 101 2.79 -2.65 -17.36
N ILE A 102 2.52 -1.77 -16.39
CA ILE A 102 3.56 -1.19 -15.54
C ILE A 102 3.96 -2.11 -14.39
N THR A 103 2.99 -2.77 -13.75
CA THR A 103 3.17 -3.59 -12.54
C THR A 103 2.50 -4.96 -12.64
N THR A 104 2.64 -5.80 -11.62
CA THR A 104 2.14 -7.19 -11.57
C THR A 104 0.62 -7.25 -11.83
N ASN A 105 0.21 -8.06 -12.81
CA ASN A 105 -1.17 -8.27 -13.27
C ASN A 105 -1.88 -7.00 -13.79
N SER A 106 -1.12 -6.07 -14.39
CA SER A 106 -1.66 -4.83 -14.98
C SER A 106 -1.79 -4.86 -16.49
N GLU A 107 -1.71 -6.03 -17.14
CA GLU A 107 -1.81 -6.15 -18.60
C GLU A 107 -3.16 -5.65 -19.15
N ASN A 108 -4.21 -5.69 -18.34
CA ASN A 108 -5.55 -5.16 -18.63
C ASN A 108 -5.79 -3.74 -18.06
N GLY A 109 -4.72 -3.01 -17.71
CA GLY A 109 -4.79 -1.65 -17.17
C GLY A 109 -5.18 -0.59 -18.21
N VAL A 110 -5.27 0.66 -17.78
CA VAL A 110 -5.63 1.79 -18.65
C VAL A 110 -4.46 2.13 -19.58
N ALA A 111 -4.66 1.98 -20.90
CA ALA A 111 -3.62 2.17 -21.91
C ALA A 111 -3.20 3.64 -22.12
N ALA A 112 -4.12 4.57 -21.88
CA ALA A 112 -3.87 6.01 -21.84
C ALA A 112 -4.89 6.63 -20.88
N ILE A 113 -4.42 7.47 -19.94
CA ILE A 113 -5.31 8.30 -19.11
C ILE A 113 -5.76 9.46 -20.01
N ASP A 114 -6.59 9.16 -21.00
CA ASP A 114 -7.33 10.18 -21.71
C ASP A 114 -8.45 10.64 -20.79
N ALA A 115 -8.27 11.84 -20.22
CA ALA A 115 -9.23 12.42 -19.30
C ALA A 115 -10.63 12.54 -19.92
N GLN A 116 -10.78 12.49 -21.25
CA GLN A 116 -12.07 12.60 -21.92
C GLN A 116 -12.86 11.29 -21.89
N SER A 117 -12.24 10.13 -22.13
CA SER A 117 -12.93 8.83 -22.07
C SER A 117 -13.23 8.41 -20.63
N LEU A 118 -12.31 8.71 -19.71
CA LEU A 118 -12.46 8.36 -18.29
C LEU A 118 -13.40 9.29 -17.53
N ARG A 119 -13.74 10.44 -18.14
CA ARG A 119 -14.51 11.52 -17.51
C ARG A 119 -15.80 11.05 -16.85
N PRO A 120 -16.68 10.28 -17.52
CA PRO A 120 -17.99 9.94 -16.94
C PRO A 120 -17.85 9.14 -15.63
N THR A 121 -16.92 8.17 -15.60
CA THR A 121 -16.64 7.38 -14.40
C THR A 121 -16.03 8.23 -13.30
N LEU A 122 -15.05 9.09 -13.62
CA LEU A 122 -14.38 9.95 -12.63
C LEU A 122 -15.32 11.03 -12.06
N GLU A 123 -16.23 11.58 -12.86
CA GLU A 123 -17.28 12.50 -12.39
C GLU A 123 -18.24 11.77 -11.44
N ALA A 124 -18.69 10.56 -11.80
CA ALA A 124 -19.55 9.76 -10.94
C ALA A 124 -18.86 9.38 -9.62
N MET A 125 -17.58 8.96 -9.66
CA MET A 125 -16.79 8.72 -8.46
C MET A 125 -16.68 9.98 -7.59
N SER A 126 -16.43 11.13 -8.22
CA SER A 126 -16.34 12.42 -7.53
C SER A 126 -17.65 12.81 -6.85
N ASP A 127 -18.79 12.60 -7.50
CA ASP A 127 -20.11 12.91 -6.97
C ASP A 127 -20.51 11.98 -5.83
N LEU A 128 -20.15 10.70 -5.94
CA LEU A 128 -20.46 9.66 -4.95
C LEU A 128 -19.45 9.60 -3.80
N GLY A 129 -18.37 10.39 -3.88
CA GLY A 129 -17.31 10.42 -2.86
C GLY A 129 -16.40 9.20 -2.85
N ILE A 130 -16.32 8.44 -3.95
CA ILE A 130 -15.49 7.23 -4.09
C ILE A 130 -14.05 7.65 -4.44
N PRO A 131 -13.05 7.37 -3.58
CA PRO A 131 -11.65 7.72 -3.85
C PRO A 131 -11.06 6.97 -5.06
N LEU A 132 -10.21 7.66 -5.81
CA LEU A 132 -9.37 7.08 -6.86
C LEU A 132 -7.98 6.79 -6.31
N CYS A 133 -7.64 5.51 -6.18
CA CYS A 133 -6.32 5.04 -5.79
C CYS A 133 -5.48 4.81 -7.06
N VAL A 134 -4.26 5.30 -7.15
CA VAL A 134 -3.50 5.30 -8.42
C VAL A 134 -2.10 4.78 -8.23
N HIS A 135 -1.73 3.77 -9.02
CA HIS A 135 -0.33 3.43 -9.25
C HIS A 135 0.25 4.41 -10.30
N GLY A 136 0.94 5.46 -9.84
CA GLY A 136 1.35 6.58 -10.69
C GLY A 136 2.68 6.42 -11.38
N GLU A 137 2.79 5.55 -12.38
CA GLU A 137 3.99 5.37 -13.20
C GLU A 137 3.63 5.35 -14.69
N THR A 138 4.44 6.00 -15.53
CA THR A 138 4.36 5.90 -17.00
C THR A 138 5.10 4.65 -17.51
N ASN A 139 5.13 4.47 -18.83
CA ASN A 139 5.95 3.46 -19.52
C ASN A 139 7.40 3.92 -19.82
N GLY A 140 7.82 5.08 -19.30
CA GLY A 140 9.13 5.67 -19.54
C GLY A 140 10.31 4.92 -18.89
N PHE A 141 11.44 5.60 -18.76
CA PHE A 141 12.61 5.04 -18.09
C PHE A 141 12.31 4.84 -16.60
N VAL A 142 12.64 3.65 -16.04
CA VAL A 142 12.14 3.20 -14.72
C VAL A 142 12.37 4.18 -13.56
N MET A 143 13.44 4.99 -13.60
CA MET A 143 13.71 5.99 -12.58
C MET A 143 12.83 7.24 -12.70
N ASP A 144 12.36 7.53 -13.92
CA ASP A 144 11.61 8.75 -14.26
C ASP A 144 10.10 8.51 -14.32
N ARG A 145 9.64 7.26 -14.41
CA ARG A 145 8.21 6.90 -14.61
C ARG A 145 7.24 7.62 -13.67
N GLU A 146 7.55 7.70 -12.39
CA GLU A 146 6.70 8.38 -11.41
C GLU A 146 6.73 9.89 -11.59
N LYS A 147 7.91 10.47 -11.83
CA LYS A 147 8.06 11.90 -12.09
C LYS A 147 7.31 12.33 -13.35
N GLU A 148 7.40 11.53 -14.41
CA GLU A 148 6.66 11.73 -15.67
C GLU A 148 5.14 11.65 -15.48
N PHE A 149 4.67 10.99 -14.41
CA PHE A 149 3.25 10.88 -14.08
C PHE A 149 2.73 12.11 -13.31
N MET A 150 3.60 12.95 -12.72
CA MET A 150 3.19 14.12 -11.95
C MET A 150 2.25 15.08 -12.72
N PRO A 151 2.51 15.43 -13.99
CA PRO A 151 1.58 16.25 -14.78
C PRO A 151 0.19 15.61 -14.97
N ILE A 152 0.10 14.27 -14.95
CA ILE A 152 -1.18 13.55 -15.03
C ILE A 152 -1.95 13.73 -13.73
N TYR A 153 -1.30 13.58 -12.57
CA TYR A 153 -1.92 13.89 -11.28
C TYR A 153 -2.40 15.34 -11.21
N GLU A 154 -1.60 16.31 -11.67
CA GLU A 154 -2.02 17.71 -11.74
C GLU A 154 -3.25 17.90 -12.62
N GLY A 155 -3.31 17.23 -13.77
CA GLY A 155 -4.45 17.26 -14.67
C GLY A 155 -5.73 16.71 -14.02
N LEU A 156 -5.61 15.56 -13.34
CA LEU A 156 -6.71 14.93 -12.60
C LEU A 156 -7.19 15.82 -11.45
N ALA A 157 -6.26 16.33 -10.63
CA ALA A 157 -6.58 17.17 -9.48
C ALA A 157 -7.34 18.46 -9.90
N LYS A 158 -6.90 19.11 -10.99
CA LYS A 158 -7.56 20.30 -11.54
C LYS A 158 -8.92 20.01 -12.15
N SER A 159 -9.04 18.86 -12.84
CA SER A 159 -10.27 18.50 -13.57
C SER A 159 -11.37 18.00 -12.62
N PHE A 160 -10.99 17.36 -11.52
CA PHE A 160 -11.90 16.76 -10.55
C PHE A 160 -11.58 17.22 -9.12
N PRO A 161 -11.74 18.52 -8.79
CA PRO A 161 -11.27 19.09 -7.53
C PRO A 161 -11.97 18.54 -6.27
N LYS A 162 -13.10 17.83 -6.43
CA LYS A 162 -13.82 17.14 -5.35
C LYS A 162 -13.45 15.65 -5.21
N LEU A 163 -12.81 15.07 -6.22
CA LEU A 163 -12.40 13.66 -6.20
C LEU A 163 -11.16 13.52 -5.33
N LYS A 164 -11.23 12.70 -4.28
CA LYS A 164 -10.05 12.30 -3.50
C LYS A 164 -9.18 11.39 -4.37
N ILE A 165 -7.93 11.78 -4.60
CA ILE A 165 -6.96 11.01 -5.39
C ILE A 165 -5.83 10.60 -4.47
N ILE A 166 -5.61 9.30 -4.35
CA ILE A 166 -4.56 8.70 -3.53
C ILE A 166 -3.41 8.30 -4.45
N MET A 167 -2.31 9.03 -4.36
CA MET A 167 -1.04 8.68 -4.99
C MET A 167 -0.44 7.53 -4.19
N GLU A 168 -0.63 6.31 -4.68
CA GLU A 168 -0.17 5.13 -3.96
C GLU A 168 1.35 5.06 -3.93
N HIS A 169 1.90 4.48 -2.84
CA HIS A 169 3.31 4.09 -2.67
C HIS A 169 4.28 5.07 -3.34
N ILE A 170 4.18 6.38 -3.04
CA ILE A 170 5.01 7.39 -3.68
C ILE A 170 6.49 7.13 -3.37
N THR A 171 7.37 7.34 -4.35
CA THR A 171 8.80 7.04 -4.23
C THR A 171 9.70 8.21 -4.57
N THR A 172 9.15 9.37 -4.92
CA THR A 172 9.90 10.54 -5.37
C THR A 172 9.67 11.76 -4.49
N LYS A 173 10.68 12.62 -4.40
CA LYS A 173 10.54 13.97 -3.84
C LYS A 173 9.49 14.79 -4.60
N ASP A 174 9.43 14.64 -5.93
CA ASP A 174 8.45 15.32 -6.78
C ASP A 174 7.00 15.03 -6.35
N ALA A 175 6.69 13.77 -5.99
CA ALA A 175 5.36 13.38 -5.50
C ALA A 175 5.04 13.95 -4.11
N VAL A 176 6.04 14.03 -3.23
CA VAL A 176 5.88 14.70 -1.92
C VAL A 176 5.58 16.19 -2.12
N ASP A 177 6.35 16.88 -2.98
CA ASP A 177 6.16 18.30 -3.28
C ASP A 177 4.80 18.60 -3.95
N LEU A 178 4.20 17.60 -4.60
CA LEU A 178 2.91 17.72 -5.26
C LEU A 178 1.73 17.71 -4.27
N LEU A 179 1.86 17.04 -3.11
CA LEU A 179 0.80 16.96 -2.09
C LEU A 179 0.35 18.34 -1.60
N ASP A 180 1.28 19.28 -1.46
CA ASP A 180 0.99 20.62 -0.94
C ASP A 180 0.33 21.54 -1.97
N LYS A 181 0.34 21.17 -3.26
CA LYS A 181 -0.20 22.00 -4.35
C LYS A 181 -1.72 21.84 -4.54
N TYR A 182 -2.30 20.73 -4.10
CA TYR A 182 -3.71 20.40 -4.37
C TYR A 182 -4.38 19.76 -3.15
N ASP A 183 -5.56 20.26 -2.77
CA ASP A 183 -6.28 19.82 -1.56
C ASP A 183 -6.79 18.38 -1.62
N ASN A 184 -7.09 17.91 -2.83
CA ASN A 184 -7.67 16.60 -3.08
C ASN A 184 -6.65 15.50 -3.41
N LEU A 185 -5.35 15.82 -3.33
CA LEU A 185 -4.27 14.84 -3.42
C LEU A 185 -3.85 14.36 -2.03
N TYR A 186 -3.72 13.04 -1.91
CA TYR A 186 -3.22 12.34 -0.74
C TYR A 186 -2.22 11.28 -1.19
N ALA A 187 -1.48 10.67 -0.26
CA ALA A 187 -0.54 9.61 -0.61
C ALA A 187 -0.46 8.51 0.44
N THR A 188 -0.05 7.33 -0.01
CA THR A 188 0.48 6.27 0.85
C THR A 188 2.00 6.18 0.68
N ILE A 189 2.71 5.87 1.77
CA ILE A 189 4.16 5.58 1.74
C ILE A 189 4.39 4.21 2.36
N THR A 190 5.22 3.40 1.70
CA THR A 190 5.53 2.04 2.13
C THR A 190 6.60 2.02 3.23
N LEU A 191 6.70 0.90 3.95
CA LEU A 191 7.81 0.69 4.87
C LEU A 191 9.16 0.72 4.15
N HIS A 192 9.26 0.03 3.01
CA HIS A 192 10.53 -0.19 2.35
C HIS A 192 11.06 1.11 1.73
N HIS A 193 10.22 1.93 1.09
CA HIS A 193 10.65 3.21 0.50
C HIS A 193 11.05 4.28 1.52
N LEU A 194 10.68 4.13 2.79
CA LEU A 194 11.22 4.97 3.89
C LEU A 194 12.66 4.63 4.25
N ILE A 195 13.14 3.45 3.85
CA ILE A 195 14.41 2.87 4.30
C ILE A 195 15.41 2.79 3.13
N ILE A 196 15.00 2.15 2.03
CA ILE A 196 15.91 1.75 0.96
C ILE A 196 16.02 2.79 -0.15
N THR A 197 17.14 2.72 -0.86
CA THR A 197 17.44 3.43 -2.10
C THR A 197 17.76 2.43 -3.21
N LEU A 198 18.00 2.90 -4.43
CA LEU A 198 18.46 2.04 -5.52
C LEU A 198 19.78 1.32 -5.19
N ASP A 199 20.64 1.90 -4.36
CA ASP A 199 21.91 1.27 -3.97
C ASP A 199 21.69 0.01 -3.12
N ASP A 200 20.64 -0.04 -2.29
CA ASP A 200 20.27 -1.24 -1.55
C ASP A 200 19.78 -2.36 -2.48
N VAL A 201 19.17 -2.00 -3.61
CA VAL A 201 18.67 -2.95 -4.61
C VAL A 201 19.80 -3.43 -5.54
N ALA A 202 20.69 -2.52 -5.97
CA ALA A 202 21.61 -2.76 -7.08
C ALA A 202 22.98 -2.03 -7.00
N GLY A 203 23.34 -1.41 -5.88
CA GLY A 203 24.66 -0.77 -5.70
C GLY A 203 25.79 -1.76 -5.42
N GLY A 204 25.45 -2.92 -4.84
CA GLY A 204 26.35 -4.06 -4.63
C GLY A 204 25.92 -5.30 -5.41
N MET A 205 25.77 -6.44 -4.72
CA MET A 205 25.09 -7.60 -5.30
C MET A 205 23.59 -7.31 -5.42
N LEU A 206 22.97 -7.68 -6.55
CA LEU A 206 21.53 -7.53 -6.76
C LEU A 206 20.74 -8.17 -5.62
N GLN A 207 19.84 -7.40 -5.00
CA GLN A 207 18.95 -7.83 -3.94
C GLN A 207 17.52 -7.98 -4.47
N PRO A 208 17.14 -9.15 -5.06
CA PRO A 208 15.82 -9.32 -5.67
C PRO A 208 14.67 -9.15 -4.69
N HIS A 209 14.87 -9.46 -3.40
CA HIS A 209 13.85 -9.30 -2.35
C HIS A 209 13.53 -7.84 -2.02
N LEU A 210 14.35 -6.88 -2.47
CA LEU A 210 14.10 -5.44 -2.38
C LEU A 210 13.55 -4.83 -3.68
N PHE A 211 13.51 -5.61 -4.77
CA PHE A 211 12.94 -5.15 -6.04
C PHE A 211 11.40 -5.08 -5.96
N CYS A 212 10.87 -3.88 -6.20
CA CYS A 212 9.44 -3.55 -6.24
C CYS A 212 9.16 -2.46 -7.28
N LYS A 213 7.89 -2.06 -7.39
CA LYS A 213 7.42 -1.02 -8.30
C LYS A 213 6.46 -0.08 -7.56
N PRO A 214 6.73 1.23 -7.52
CA PRO A 214 7.83 1.92 -8.20
C PRO A 214 9.19 1.56 -7.60
N ILE A 215 10.24 1.59 -8.42
CA ILE A 215 11.59 1.23 -7.97
C ILE A 215 12.06 2.20 -6.88
N ALA A 216 12.78 1.70 -5.88
CA ALA A 216 13.47 2.58 -4.93
C ALA A 216 14.39 3.56 -5.67
N LYS A 217 14.34 4.84 -5.26
CA LYS A 217 14.96 5.95 -5.99
C LYS A 217 16.26 6.40 -5.33
N ARG A 218 16.55 7.71 -5.34
CA ARG A 218 17.78 8.28 -4.82
C ARG A 218 17.65 8.61 -3.33
N TYR A 219 18.76 9.02 -2.72
CA TYR A 219 18.83 9.38 -1.30
C TYR A 219 17.86 10.52 -0.98
N GLU A 220 17.84 11.56 -1.80
CA GLU A 220 16.99 12.74 -1.66
C GLU A 220 15.48 12.41 -1.74
N ASP A 221 15.12 11.38 -2.51
CA ASP A 221 13.74 10.90 -2.59
C ASP A 221 13.35 10.19 -1.30
N ARG A 222 14.14 9.21 -0.87
CA ARG A 222 13.94 8.46 0.38
C ARG A 222 13.89 9.40 1.59
N ASP A 223 14.76 10.38 1.64
CA ASP A 223 14.80 11.37 2.74
C ASP A 223 13.55 12.28 2.72
N SER A 224 13.04 12.65 1.54
CA SER A 224 11.80 13.43 1.40
C SER A 224 10.58 12.64 1.85
N LEU A 225 10.49 11.36 1.49
CA LEU A 225 9.43 10.44 1.94
C LEU A 225 9.47 10.24 3.45
N LEU A 226 10.67 9.98 3.98
CA LEU A 226 10.90 9.81 5.40
C LEU A 226 10.47 11.03 6.18
N ASN A 227 10.90 12.22 5.75
CA ASN A 227 10.49 13.47 6.37
C ASN A 227 8.97 13.63 6.40
N ALA A 228 8.28 13.39 5.28
CA ALA A 228 6.82 13.50 5.21
C ALA A 228 6.09 12.57 6.20
N ALA A 229 6.61 11.35 6.40
CA ALA A 229 6.06 10.39 7.35
C ALA A 229 6.34 10.78 8.82
N ILE A 230 7.61 11.07 9.17
CA ILE A 230 8.02 11.33 10.56
C ILE A 230 7.54 12.68 11.10
N THR A 231 7.19 13.65 10.23
CA THR A 231 6.58 14.91 10.64
C THR A 231 5.06 14.82 10.78
N GLY A 232 4.46 13.65 10.53
CA GLY A 232 3.01 13.43 10.65
C GLY A 232 2.19 14.21 9.62
N ASN A 233 2.65 14.32 8.37
CA ASN A 233 1.91 15.05 7.33
C ASN A 233 0.46 14.51 7.21
N PRO A 234 -0.58 15.36 7.36
CA PRO A 234 -1.97 14.90 7.43
C PRO A 234 -2.52 14.37 6.10
N LYS A 235 -1.80 14.54 4.98
CA LYS A 235 -2.15 14.00 3.66
C LYS A 235 -1.48 12.66 3.36
N VAL A 236 -0.63 12.17 4.27
CA VAL A 236 0.15 10.95 4.10
C VAL A 236 -0.33 9.87 5.07
N MET A 237 -0.49 8.66 4.54
CA MET A 237 -0.90 7.47 5.28
C MET A 237 0.12 6.36 5.10
N PHE A 238 0.18 5.43 6.04
CA PHE A 238 0.87 4.17 5.80
C PHE A 238 0.07 3.29 4.84
N GLY A 239 0.75 2.79 3.82
CA GLY A 239 0.27 1.70 2.97
C GLY A 239 1.47 0.83 2.61
N SER A 240 1.49 -0.42 3.07
CA SER A 240 2.70 -1.23 3.09
C SER A 240 3.21 -1.60 1.70
N ASP A 241 2.29 -1.69 0.73
CA ASP A 241 2.46 -2.42 -0.52
C ASP A 241 3.12 -3.79 -0.28
N SER A 242 2.71 -4.44 0.81
CA SER A 242 3.19 -5.77 1.14
C SER A 242 2.69 -6.73 0.09
N ALA A 243 3.62 -7.14 -0.78
CA ALA A 243 3.34 -7.83 -2.02
C ALA A 243 4.07 -9.18 -2.02
N PRO A 244 3.48 -10.21 -1.38
CA PRO A 244 4.10 -11.53 -1.28
C PRO A 244 4.21 -12.17 -2.66
N HIS A 245 5.34 -12.83 -2.88
CA HIS A 245 5.62 -13.68 -4.01
C HIS A 245 6.31 -14.95 -3.53
N PRO A 246 6.01 -16.12 -4.13
CA PRO A 246 6.75 -17.33 -3.84
C PRO A 246 8.26 -17.11 -4.03
N LYS A 247 9.11 -17.68 -3.17
CA LYS A 247 10.57 -17.48 -3.23
C LYS A 247 11.15 -17.68 -4.63
N HIS A 248 10.72 -18.74 -5.31
CA HIS A 248 11.19 -19.07 -6.66
C HIS A 248 10.84 -18.01 -7.72
N LYS A 249 9.82 -17.15 -7.51
CA LYS A 249 9.50 -16.03 -8.40
C LYS A 249 10.41 -14.83 -8.15
N LYS A 250 10.84 -14.61 -6.91
CA LYS A 250 11.81 -13.57 -6.53
C LYS A 250 13.24 -13.96 -6.97
N GLU A 251 13.64 -15.20 -6.73
CA GLU A 251 14.96 -15.74 -7.05
C GLU A 251 15.00 -16.35 -8.46
N SER A 252 14.59 -15.54 -9.45
CA SER A 252 14.58 -15.92 -10.87
C SER A 252 15.14 -14.82 -11.75
N CYS A 253 15.47 -15.14 -13.00
CA CYS A 253 16.01 -14.17 -13.96
C CYS A 253 15.05 -13.02 -14.29
N GLY A 254 13.73 -13.24 -14.18
CA GLY A 254 12.71 -12.21 -14.40
C GLY A 254 12.37 -11.39 -13.16
N CYS A 255 12.60 -11.95 -11.96
CA CYS A 255 12.27 -11.40 -10.63
C CYS A 255 10.90 -10.71 -10.51
N ALA A 256 9.95 -11.32 -9.80
CA ALA A 256 8.69 -10.64 -9.51
C ALA A 256 8.90 -9.40 -8.62
N ALA A 257 8.27 -8.28 -8.99
CA ALA A 257 8.31 -7.04 -8.22
C ALA A 257 7.37 -7.12 -7.01
N GLY A 258 7.89 -6.79 -5.83
CA GLY A 258 7.13 -6.73 -4.57
C GLY A 258 8.01 -7.03 -3.36
N VAL A 259 7.76 -6.35 -2.24
CA VAL A 259 8.43 -6.61 -0.97
C VAL A 259 7.39 -7.11 0.03
N PHE A 260 7.68 -8.21 0.74
CA PHE A 260 6.77 -8.73 1.77
C PHE A 260 7.14 -8.14 3.14
N THR A 261 6.27 -7.29 3.70
CA THR A 261 6.55 -6.50 4.92
C THR A 261 5.49 -6.60 6.01
N SER A 262 4.28 -7.09 5.71
CA SER A 262 3.16 -7.20 6.67
C SER A 262 3.54 -7.71 8.07
N PRO A 263 4.29 -8.84 8.23
CA PRO A 263 4.55 -9.39 9.56
C PRO A 263 5.52 -8.59 10.42
N ILE A 264 6.23 -7.60 9.84
CA ILE A 264 7.27 -6.84 10.52
C ILE A 264 7.02 -5.32 10.52
N ALA A 265 5.99 -4.85 9.81
CA ALA A 265 5.82 -3.43 9.52
C ALA A 265 5.76 -2.56 10.78
N LEU A 266 5.00 -2.98 11.80
CA LEU A 266 4.85 -2.20 13.02
C LEU A 266 6.15 -2.10 13.82
N GLN A 267 6.88 -3.21 13.93
CA GLN A 267 8.17 -3.26 14.64
C GLN A 267 9.21 -2.36 13.96
N VAL A 268 9.34 -2.45 12.63
CA VAL A 268 10.32 -1.64 11.89
C VAL A 268 9.93 -0.16 11.90
N LEU A 269 8.64 0.18 11.77
CA LEU A 269 8.19 1.57 11.87
C LEU A 269 8.42 2.16 13.26
N ALA A 270 8.21 1.38 14.33
CA ALA A 270 8.53 1.82 15.68
C ALA A 270 10.02 2.13 15.84
N GLU A 271 10.90 1.26 15.34
CA GLU A 271 12.34 1.50 15.34
C GLU A 271 12.74 2.72 14.52
N LEU A 272 12.16 2.88 13.33
CA LEU A 272 12.43 3.99 12.42
C LEU A 272 11.97 5.32 13.03
N PHE A 273 10.74 5.42 13.52
CA PHE A 273 10.23 6.65 14.12
C PHE A 273 10.94 6.98 15.44
N GLU A 274 11.37 5.97 16.21
CA GLU A 274 12.22 6.18 17.39
C GLU A 274 13.58 6.77 17.03
N LYS A 275 14.24 6.26 15.97
CA LYS A 275 15.55 6.76 15.52
C LYS A 275 15.52 8.26 15.16
N HIS A 276 14.36 8.78 14.81
CA HIS A 276 14.14 10.18 14.44
C HIS A 276 13.43 11.01 15.53
N ASP A 277 13.31 10.48 16.75
CA ASP A 277 12.62 11.14 17.87
C ASP A 277 11.15 11.53 17.55
N SER A 278 10.49 10.76 16.68
CA SER A 278 9.16 11.05 16.12
C SER A 278 8.08 10.02 16.48
N LEU A 279 8.28 9.19 17.51
CA LEU A 279 7.31 8.14 17.91
C LEU A 279 5.87 8.66 18.11
N ASP A 280 5.72 9.89 18.59
CA ASP A 280 4.40 10.51 18.83
C ASP A 280 3.57 10.67 17.53
N ASN A 281 4.25 10.77 16.38
CA ASN A 281 3.61 10.88 15.07
C ASN A 281 3.25 9.52 14.44
N LEU A 282 3.78 8.42 14.99
CA LEU A 282 3.62 7.09 14.39
C LEU A 282 2.15 6.67 14.30
N ASN A 283 1.37 6.94 15.34
CA ASN A 283 -0.06 6.58 15.35
C ASN A 283 -0.88 7.41 14.34
N ALA A 284 -0.45 8.65 14.06
CA ALA A 284 -1.09 9.48 13.04
C ALA A 284 -0.87 8.89 11.64
N PHE A 285 0.38 8.53 11.32
CA PHE A 285 0.77 7.91 10.05
C PHE A 285 0.11 6.54 9.84
N LEU A 286 0.05 5.71 10.89
CA LEU A 286 -0.50 4.35 10.81
C LEU A 286 -2.03 4.26 10.88
N SER A 287 -2.74 5.27 11.37
CA SER A 287 -4.18 5.11 11.63
C SER A 287 -4.98 6.39 11.45
N LEU A 288 -4.63 7.46 12.18
CA LEU A 288 -5.52 8.62 12.30
C LEU A 288 -5.69 9.38 10.98
N ASN A 289 -4.62 9.48 10.18
CA ASN A 289 -4.68 10.14 8.88
C ASN A 289 -5.63 9.40 7.93
N ALA A 290 -5.55 8.05 7.89
CA ALA A 290 -6.39 7.25 7.02
C ALA A 290 -7.88 7.35 7.38
N GLN A 291 -8.20 7.26 8.68
CA GLN A 291 -9.57 7.45 9.17
C GLN A 291 -10.13 8.82 8.79
N LYS A 292 -9.32 9.89 8.87
CA LYS A 292 -9.71 11.24 8.47
C LYS A 292 -9.88 11.40 6.96
N ILE A 293 -8.95 10.86 6.17
CA ILE A 293 -8.94 11.00 4.71
C ILE A 293 -10.11 10.23 4.08
N TYR A 294 -10.35 9.01 4.52
CA TYR A 294 -11.43 8.16 4.01
C TYR A 294 -12.77 8.35 4.73
N ASP A 295 -12.80 9.15 5.81
CA ASP A 295 -14.00 9.47 6.59
C ASP A 295 -14.70 8.25 7.20
N PHE A 296 -13.94 7.42 7.92
CA PHE A 296 -14.46 6.27 8.65
C PHE A 296 -13.80 6.11 10.03
N LYS A 297 -14.36 5.23 10.87
CA LYS A 297 -13.78 4.83 12.16
C LYS A 297 -13.36 3.37 12.10
N ALA A 298 -12.09 3.09 12.39
CA ALA A 298 -11.55 1.74 12.37
C ALA A 298 -12.13 0.87 13.51
N LEU A 299 -12.13 -0.45 13.31
CA LEU A 299 -12.36 -1.41 14.38
C LEU A 299 -11.35 -1.19 15.52
N LYS A 300 -11.84 -1.22 16.77
CA LYS A 300 -10.96 -1.06 17.93
C LYS A 300 -10.03 -2.27 18.05
N LYS A 301 -8.74 -2.02 17.86
CA LYS A 301 -7.67 -3.00 18.11
C LYS A 301 -6.39 -2.28 18.50
N ASP A 302 -5.95 -2.49 19.73
CA ASP A 302 -4.74 -1.84 20.24
C ASP A 302 -3.58 -2.83 20.17
N ILE A 303 -2.48 -2.41 19.55
CA ILE A 303 -1.24 -3.19 19.46
C ILE A 303 -0.18 -2.52 20.32
N THR A 304 0.35 -3.26 21.30
CA THR A 304 1.44 -2.76 22.13
C THR A 304 2.75 -3.37 21.66
N LEU A 305 3.72 -2.51 21.32
CA LEU A 305 5.09 -2.90 21.05
C LEU A 305 5.96 -2.66 22.29
N VAL A 306 6.92 -3.54 22.51
CA VAL A 306 7.92 -3.45 23.58
C VAL A 306 9.31 -3.43 22.98
N LYS A 307 10.22 -2.69 23.60
CA LYS A 307 11.63 -2.61 23.19
C LYS A 307 12.38 -3.87 23.62
N GLU A 308 12.14 -4.94 22.88
CA GLU A 308 12.72 -6.26 23.02
C GLU A 308 13.11 -6.79 21.63
N GLU A 309 14.22 -7.52 21.57
CA GLU A 309 14.76 -8.02 20.31
C GLU A 309 13.80 -9.05 19.68
N PHE A 310 13.47 -8.84 18.40
CA PHE A 310 12.71 -9.79 17.59
C PHE A 310 13.57 -10.25 16.41
N THR A 311 13.78 -11.56 16.28
CA THR A 311 14.44 -12.11 15.09
C THR A 311 13.41 -12.42 14.02
N VAL A 312 13.53 -11.77 12.87
CA VAL A 312 12.64 -11.98 11.73
C VAL A 312 12.85 -13.39 11.15
N PRO A 313 11.79 -14.20 10.98
CA PRO A 313 11.91 -15.50 10.33
C PRO A 313 12.58 -15.41 8.96
N ASN A 314 13.39 -16.41 8.63
CA ASN A 314 14.01 -16.52 7.30
C ASN A 314 12.96 -16.57 6.19
N ILE A 315 11.86 -17.28 6.46
CA ILE A 315 10.80 -17.59 5.51
C ILE A 315 9.51 -17.86 6.28
N TYR A 316 8.38 -17.51 5.67
CA TYR A 316 7.06 -17.99 6.09
C TYR A 316 6.62 -19.06 5.10
N GLU A 317 6.38 -20.27 5.59
CA GLU A 317 6.01 -21.43 4.77
C GLU A 317 4.84 -22.19 5.39
N ASP A 318 3.78 -22.39 4.60
CA ASP A 318 2.64 -23.24 4.91
C ASP A 318 1.80 -23.40 3.63
N PHE A 319 0.83 -24.32 3.61
CA PHE A 319 -0.11 -24.53 2.49
C PHE A 319 0.56 -24.77 1.12
N GLY A 320 1.82 -25.19 1.09
CA GLY A 320 2.61 -25.35 -0.12
C GLY A 320 3.21 -24.04 -0.69
N GLU A 321 3.01 -22.92 0.00
CA GLU A 321 3.57 -21.61 -0.33
C GLU A 321 4.79 -21.29 0.53
N ASN A 322 5.65 -20.40 0.03
CA ASN A 322 6.81 -19.91 0.77
C ASN A 322 7.16 -18.47 0.39
N VAL A 323 7.24 -17.58 1.38
CA VAL A 323 7.46 -16.15 1.16
C VAL A 323 8.60 -15.66 2.06
N VAL A 324 9.57 -14.99 1.46
CA VAL A 324 10.71 -14.40 2.17
C VAL A 324 10.35 -12.96 2.57
N PRO A 325 10.34 -12.62 3.87
CA PRO A 325 10.10 -11.25 4.30
C PRO A 325 11.32 -10.36 4.06
N MET A 326 11.08 -9.05 3.98
CA MET A 326 12.16 -8.06 4.20
C MET A 326 12.78 -8.32 5.58
N TYR A 327 14.06 -7.98 5.77
CA TYR A 327 14.78 -8.23 7.03
C TYR A 327 14.90 -9.71 7.44
N ASN A 328 14.67 -10.69 6.57
CA ASN A 328 14.82 -12.12 6.90
C ASN A 328 16.16 -12.42 7.62
N ASN A 329 16.10 -13.18 8.72
CA ASN A 329 17.22 -13.49 9.66
C ASN A 329 17.85 -12.29 10.38
N GLN A 330 17.34 -11.08 10.20
CA GLN A 330 17.83 -9.90 10.92
C GLN A 330 17.08 -9.72 12.24
N LYS A 331 17.64 -8.89 13.10
CA LYS A 331 17.10 -8.55 14.42
C LYS A 331 16.49 -7.16 14.36
N LEU A 332 15.27 -7.01 14.88
CA LEU A 332 14.60 -5.75 15.11
C LEU A 332 14.66 -5.39 16.59
N ALA A 333 14.73 -4.10 16.91
CA ALA A 333 14.82 -3.62 18.29
C ALA A 333 13.47 -3.63 19.05
N TRP A 334 12.37 -3.83 18.33
CA TRP A 334 11.01 -3.84 18.85
C TRP A 334 10.31 -5.16 18.52
N SER A 335 9.48 -5.64 19.44
CA SER A 335 8.62 -6.81 19.29
C SER A 335 7.17 -6.45 19.64
N ILE A 336 6.22 -7.26 19.18
CA ILE A 336 4.81 -7.16 19.58
C ILE A 336 4.65 -7.95 20.88
N LYS A 337 3.99 -7.34 21.87
CA LYS A 337 3.80 -7.90 23.22
C LYS A 337 2.86 -9.10 23.26
#